data_AF-S7NYC3-F1
#
_entry.id   AF-S7NYC3-F1
#
_cell.length_a   1.000
_cell.length_b   1.000
_cell.length_c   1.000
_cell.angle_alpha   90.00
_cell.angle_beta   90.00
_cell.angle_gamma   90.00
#
_symmetry.space_group_name_H-M   'P 1'
#
loop_
_entity.id
_entity.type
_entity.pdbx_description
1 polymer ?
#
loop_
_entity_poly.entity_id
_entity_poly.type
_entity_poly.pdbx_seq_one_letter_code
_entity_poly.pdbx_strand_id
1 'polypeptide(L)'
;MCGHFPQDKAKVKIRKLNDPPKAEAIRDMVRYARNVIEEFRRAKHYKYILDSWGEFTCMSELLEICELSQEKMSSVFEDSNVYMLHMMYQAMGVCLYIQDWEGALRYGQKIIKPYR
;
A
#
# COMPACT_ATOMS: atom_id res chain seq x y z
N MET A 1 0.62 22.76 -18.40
CA MET A 1 0.79 21.46 -19.09
C MET A 1 2.13 20.89 -18.65
N CYS A 2 2.16 19.81 -17.88
CA CYS A 2 3.43 19.25 -17.40
C CYS A 2 3.79 18.02 -18.24
N GLY A 3 4.69 18.23 -19.20
CA GLY A 3 5.31 17.18 -20.01
C GLY A 3 6.73 16.94 -19.54
N HIS A 4 6.96 15.82 -18.85
CA HIS A 4 8.14 14.93 -18.92
C HIS A 4 7.95 13.85 -17.83
N PHE A 5 7.64 12.61 -18.22
CA PHE A 5 7.41 11.49 -17.30
C PHE A 5 8.56 10.44 -17.20
N PRO A 6 9.87 10.79 -17.09
CA PRO A 6 10.91 9.78 -16.84
C PRO A 6 10.71 9.05 -15.51
N GLN A 7 10.14 9.74 -14.51
CA GLN A 7 9.93 9.19 -13.18
C GLN A 7 8.75 8.22 -13.10
N ASP A 8 7.78 8.26 -14.01
CA ASP A 8 6.61 7.36 -13.92
C ASP A 8 6.99 5.91 -14.16
N LYS A 9 7.98 5.64 -15.03
CA LYS A 9 8.53 4.29 -15.23
C LYS A 9 9.34 3.80 -14.04
N ALA A 10 9.95 4.70 -13.26
CA ALA A 10 10.69 4.35 -12.06
C ALA A 10 9.79 4.15 -10.82
N LYS A 11 8.63 4.82 -10.79
CA LYS A 11 7.63 4.73 -9.70
C LYS A 11 6.86 3.41 -9.74
N VAL A 12 6.55 2.89 -10.92
CA VAL A 12 5.84 1.61 -11.08
C VAL A 12 6.84 0.51 -11.46
N LYS A 13 7.63 0.05 -10.49
CA LYS A 13 8.49 -1.12 -10.68
C LYS A 13 7.63 -2.39 -10.75
N ILE A 14 7.76 -3.10 -11.86
CA ILE A 14 7.08 -4.35 -12.16
C ILE A 14 8.04 -5.49 -11.83
N ARG A 15 7.53 -6.54 -11.20
CA ARG A 15 8.34 -7.68 -10.80
C ARG A 15 8.95 -8.35 -12.03
N LYS A 16 10.26 -8.59 -12.00
CA LYS A 16 10.95 -9.42 -13.00
C LYS A 16 10.55 -10.89 -12.80
N LEU A 17 9.42 -11.27 -13.40
CA LEU A 17 8.96 -12.64 -13.50
C LEU A 17 9.57 -13.32 -14.73
N ASN A 18 9.67 -14.65 -14.71
CA ASN A 18 10.13 -15.43 -15.87
C ASN A 18 9.24 -15.21 -17.10
N ASP A 19 7.94 -15.00 -16.88
CA ASP A 19 7.01 -14.46 -17.87
C ASP A 19 6.64 -13.02 -17.50
N PRO A 20 6.97 -12.01 -18.33
CA PRO A 20 6.64 -10.63 -18.04
C PRO A 20 5.11 -10.44 -18.00
N PRO A 21 4.57 -9.73 -17.00
CA PRO A 21 3.15 -9.42 -16.95
C PRO A 21 2.67 -8.72 -18.22
N LYS A 22 1.55 -9.17 -18.77
CA LYS A 22 0.91 -8.49 -19.92
C LYS A 22 0.59 -7.04 -19.55
N ALA A 23 0.69 -6.14 -20.52
CA ALA A 23 0.39 -4.72 -20.32
C ALA A 23 -1.03 -4.47 -19.77
N GLU A 24 -1.99 -5.34 -20.12
CA GLU A 24 -3.35 -5.35 -19.56
C GLU A 24 -3.36 -5.62 -18.06
N ALA A 25 -2.67 -6.66 -17.60
CA ALA A 25 -2.58 -7.01 -16.18
C ALA A 25 -1.95 -5.88 -15.35
N ILE A 26 -0.96 -5.18 -15.91
CA ILE A 26 -0.36 -4.01 -15.26
C ILE A 26 -1.37 -2.87 -15.13
N ARG A 27 -2.12 -2.55 -16.20
CA ARG A 27 -3.16 -1.49 -16.15
C ARG A 27 -4.27 -1.82 -15.16
N ASP A 28 -4.72 -3.07 -15.13
CA ASP A 28 -5.76 -3.52 -14.21
C ASP A 28 -5.27 -3.48 -12.76
N MET A 29 -4.01 -3.85 -12.51
CA MET A 29 -3.42 -3.75 -11.18
C MET A 29 -3.23 -2.30 -10.74
N VAL A 30 -2.87 -1.38 -11.64
CA VAL A 30 -2.82 0.06 -11.32
C VAL A 30 -4.22 0.60 -10.96
N ARG A 31 -5.26 0.16 -11.68
CA ARG A 31 -6.66 0.52 -11.35
C ARG A 31 -7.05 -0.03 -9.98
N TYR A 32 -6.73 -1.30 -9.70
CA TYR A 32 -6.97 -1.93 -8.41
C TYR A 32 -6.27 -1.15 -7.28
N ALA A 33 -4.98 -0.84 -7.44
CA ALA A 33 -4.21 -0.11 -6.44
C ALA A 33 -4.83 1.27 -6.12
N ARG A 34 -5.28 2.01 -7.13
CA ARG A 34 -5.95 3.31 -6.93
C ARG A 34 -7.27 3.15 -6.17
N ASN A 35 -8.06 2.12 -6.49
CA ASN A 35 -9.31 1.84 -5.80
C ASN A 35 -9.07 1.51 -4.33
N VAL A 36 -8.11 0.62 -4.04
CA VAL A 36 -7.74 0.27 -2.66
C VAL A 36 -7.30 1.49 -1.86
N ILE A 37 -6.50 2.38 -2.44
CA ILE A 37 -6.05 3.60 -1.76
C ILE A 37 -7.25 4.50 -1.39
N GLU A 38 -8.21 4.67 -2.30
CA GLU A 38 -9.42 5.43 -2.02
C GLU A 38 -10.34 4.73 -1.01
N GLU A 39 -10.48 3.40 -1.09
CA GLU A 39 -11.23 2.61 -0.11
C GLU A 39 -10.61 2.71 1.28
N PHE A 40 -9.29 2.60 1.40
CA PHE A 40 -8.56 2.78 2.65
C PHE A 40 -8.74 4.19 3.20
N ARG A 41 -8.66 5.22 2.34
CA ARG A 41 -8.90 6.62 2.73
C ARG A 41 -10.31 6.83 3.28
N ARG A 42 -11.32 6.26 2.63
CA ARG A 42 -12.72 6.33 3.05
C ARG A 42 -12.96 5.56 4.35
N ALA A 43 -12.42 4.35 4.46
CA ALA A 43 -12.51 3.53 5.67
C ALA A 43 -11.90 4.28 6.85
N LYS A 44 -10.69 4.84 6.68
CA LYS A 44 -10.06 5.67 7.71
C LYS A 44 -10.94 6.87 8.11
N HIS A 45 -11.52 7.59 7.14
CA HIS A 45 -12.30 8.80 7.43
C HIS A 45 -13.66 8.49 8.08
N TYR A 46 -14.40 7.50 7.56
CA TYR A 46 -15.68 7.09 8.13
C TYR A 46 -15.53 6.58 9.56
N LYS A 47 -14.46 5.83 9.83
CA LYS A 47 -14.23 5.21 11.14
C LYS A 47 -13.61 6.16 12.16
N TYR A 48 -12.78 7.12 11.74
CA TYR A 48 -12.28 8.20 12.62
C TYR A 48 -13.39 9.18 13.05
N ILE A 49 -14.47 9.31 12.27
CA ILE A 49 -15.65 10.12 12.63
C ILE A 49 -16.53 9.44 13.69
N LEU A 50 -16.49 8.11 13.80
CA LEU A 50 -17.29 7.34 14.77
C LEU A 50 -16.59 7.11 16.12
N ASP A 51 -15.39 7.68 16.31
CA ASP A 51 -14.43 7.32 17.35
C ASP A 51 -14.71 7.97 18.73
N SER A 52 -15.96 7.95 19.18
CA SER A 52 -16.28 8.22 20.58
C SER A 52 -16.45 6.95 21.43
N TRP A 53 -16.59 5.76 20.85
CA TRP A 53 -16.75 4.49 21.58
C TRP A 53 -16.32 3.26 20.74
N GLY A 54 -15.11 2.70 20.93
CA GLY A 54 -14.81 1.30 20.52
C GLY A 54 -13.48 1.05 19.78
N GLU A 55 -12.37 1.16 20.51
CA GLU A 55 -11.00 1.42 20.01
C GLU A 55 -10.21 0.24 19.40
N PHE A 56 -10.67 -1.02 19.44
CA PHE A 56 -9.76 -2.16 19.18
C PHE A 56 -10.07 -3.02 17.94
N THR A 57 -11.34 -3.25 17.59
CA THR A 57 -11.69 -4.16 16.46
C THR A 57 -11.44 -3.53 15.09
N CYS A 58 -11.37 -2.21 15.05
CA CYS A 58 -11.44 -1.40 13.84
C CYS A 58 -10.12 -1.35 13.06
N MET A 59 -8.99 -1.31 13.77
CA MET A 59 -7.66 -1.13 13.20
C MET A 59 -7.13 -2.41 12.55
N SER A 60 -7.52 -3.58 13.06
CA SER A 60 -7.21 -4.87 12.45
C SER A 60 -7.80 -5.01 11.05
N GLU A 61 -9.02 -4.51 10.81
CA GLU A 61 -9.62 -4.50 9.46
C GLU A 61 -8.85 -3.60 8.49
N LEU A 62 -8.37 -2.43 8.95
CA LEU A 62 -7.54 -1.54 8.12
C LEU A 62 -6.20 -2.20 7.78
N LEU A 63 -5.59 -2.87 8.77
CA LEU A 63 -4.36 -3.62 8.57
C LEU A 63 -4.57 -4.80 7.60
N GLU A 64 -5.68 -5.52 7.73
CA GLU A 64 -6.07 -6.62 6.83
C GLU A 64 -6.26 -6.12 5.39
N ILE A 65 -6.91 -4.97 5.18
CA ILE A 65 -6.99 -4.34 3.85
C ILE A 65 -5.60 -4.04 3.30
N CYS A 66 -4.69 -3.52 4.14
CA CYS A 66 -3.31 -3.28 3.74
C CYS A 66 -2.57 -4.56 3.38
N GLU A 67 -2.72 -5.64 4.14
CA GLU A 67 -2.02 -6.91 3.92
C GLU A 67 -2.54 -7.64 2.68
N LEU A 68 -3.86 -7.78 2.55
CA LEU A 68 -4.49 -8.42 1.39
C LEU A 68 -4.19 -7.67 0.08
N SER A 69 -4.19 -6.34 0.13
CA SER A 69 -3.85 -5.54 -1.06
C SER A 69 -2.37 -5.63 -1.43
N GLN A 70 -1.46 -5.66 -0.45
CA GLN A 70 -0.04 -5.90 -0.69
C GLN A 70 0.20 -7.28 -1.29
N GLU A 71 -0.42 -8.33 -0.75
CA GLU A 71 -0.30 -9.69 -1.28
C GLU A 71 -0.76 -9.74 -2.74
N LYS A 72 -1.94 -9.20 -3.03
CA LYS A 72 -2.48 -9.14 -4.39
C LYS A 72 -1.60 -8.34 -5.35
N MET A 73 -1.09 -7.19 -4.92
CA MET A 73 -0.22 -6.35 -5.74
C MET A 73 1.18 -6.94 -5.93
N SER A 74 1.69 -7.71 -4.97
CA SER A 74 3.02 -8.35 -5.04
C SER A 74 3.18 -9.39 -6.16
N SER A 75 2.04 -9.83 -6.73
CA SER A 75 1.99 -10.69 -7.91
C SER A 75 2.43 -9.96 -9.20
N VAL A 76 2.32 -8.64 -9.26
CA VAL A 76 2.63 -7.83 -10.45
C VAL A 76 3.69 -6.76 -10.15
N PHE A 77 3.62 -6.12 -8.99
CA PHE A 77 4.49 -5.03 -8.57
C PHE A 77 5.62 -5.53 -7.67
N GLU A 78 6.80 -4.90 -7.77
CA GLU A 78 7.87 -5.09 -6.79
C GLU A 78 7.56 -4.34 -5.49
N ASP A 79 8.17 -4.76 -4.39
CA ASP A 79 8.05 -4.09 -3.09
C ASP A 79 8.46 -2.60 -3.13
N SER A 80 9.34 -2.23 -4.08
CA SER A 80 9.78 -0.84 -4.29
C SER A 80 8.83 -0.01 -5.17
N ASN A 81 7.70 -0.58 -5.60
CA ASN A 81 6.66 0.14 -6.34
C ASN A 81 5.95 1.14 -5.43
N VAL A 82 5.62 2.33 -5.94
CA VAL A 82 4.95 3.37 -5.15
C VAL A 82 3.61 2.94 -4.55
N TYR A 83 2.87 2.04 -5.20
CA TYR A 83 1.61 1.51 -4.68
C TYR A 83 1.83 0.54 -3.51
N MET A 84 2.86 -0.31 -3.61
CA MET A 84 3.28 -1.19 -2.50
C MET A 84 3.79 -0.35 -1.32
N LEU A 85 4.66 0.62 -1.59
CA LEU A 85 5.17 1.55 -0.58
C LEU A 85 4.06 2.36 0.08
N HIS A 86 3.04 2.78 -0.67
CA HIS A 86 1.90 3.50 -0.11
C HIS A 86 1.15 2.63 0.90
N MET A 87 0.83 1.38 0.53
CA MET A 87 0.11 0.48 1.45
C MET A 87 0.95 0.10 2.66
N MET A 88 2.27 -0.11 2.50
CA MET A 88 3.19 -0.33 3.62
C MET A 88 3.25 0.87 4.56
N TYR A 89 3.26 2.10 4.02
CA TYR A 89 3.25 3.32 4.84
C TYR A 89 1.94 3.48 5.61
N GLN A 90 0.80 3.17 4.98
CA GLN A 90 -0.49 3.17 5.68
C GLN A 90 -0.54 2.10 6.79
N ALA A 91 -0.08 0.88 6.50
CA ALA A 91 -0.01 -0.20 7.49
C ALA A 91 0.87 0.19 8.68
N MET A 92 2.03 0.81 8.42
CA MET A 92 2.90 1.35 9.46
C MET A 92 2.18 2.38 10.33
N GLY A 93 1.40 3.30 9.72
CA GLY A 93 0.60 4.27 10.45
C GLY A 93 -0.45 3.64 11.36
N VAL A 94 -1.10 2.56 10.91
CA VAL A 94 -2.04 1.78 11.72
C VAL A 94 -1.31 1.07 12.87
N CYS A 95 -0.17 0.43 12.61
CA CYS A 95 0.67 -0.19 13.64
C CYS A 95 1.12 0.81 14.72
N LEU A 96 1.53 2.02 14.32
CA LEU A 96 1.89 3.09 15.27
C LEU A 96 0.71 3.51 16.14
N TYR A 97 -0.51 3.53 15.58
CA TYR A 97 -1.71 3.91 16.31
C TYR A 97 -2.10 2.87 17.38
N ILE A 98 -2.06 1.58 17.03
CA ILE A 98 -2.36 0.48 17.97
C ILE A 98 -1.19 0.13 18.90
N GLN A 99 -0.12 0.94 18.90
CA GLN A 99 1.11 0.72 19.67
C GLN A 99 1.83 -0.61 19.37
N ASP A 100 1.66 -1.16 18.16
CA ASP A 100 2.47 -2.26 17.64
C ASP A 100 3.78 -1.72 17.06
N TRP A 101 4.73 -1.45 17.97
CA TRP A 101 6.05 -0.94 17.62
C TRP A 101 6.86 -1.91 16.75
N GLU A 102 6.64 -3.21 16.91
CA GLU A 102 7.35 -4.23 16.14
C GLU A 102 6.85 -4.30 14.70
N GLY A 103 5.53 -4.25 14.50
CA GLY A 103 4.92 -4.11 13.18
C GLY A 103 5.36 -2.84 12.47
N ALA A 104 5.34 -1.70 13.17
CA ALA A 104 5.79 -0.43 12.62
C ALA A 104 7.26 -0.48 12.17
N LEU A 105 8.14 -1.11 12.98
CA LEU A 105 9.55 -1.28 12.63
C LEU A 105 9.74 -2.19 11.41
N ARG A 106 9.00 -3.31 11.33
CA ARG A 106 9.03 -4.23 10.18
C ARG A 106 8.65 -3.52 8.88
N TYR A 107 7.57 -2.73 8.89
CA TYR A 107 7.16 -1.94 7.72
C TYR A 107 8.17 -0.83 7.40
N GLY A 108 8.69 -0.12 8.40
CA GLY A 108 9.72 0.92 8.21
C GLY A 108 11.00 0.39 7.56
N GLN A 109 11.46 -0.79 7.96
CA GLN A 109 12.62 -1.45 7.34
C GLN A 109 12.38 -1.80 5.86
N LYS A 110 11.17 -2.25 5.50
CA LYS A 110 10.80 -2.54 4.10
C LYS A 110 10.75 -1.27 3.25
N ILE A 111 10.26 -0.16 3.81
CA ILE A 111 10.14 1.14 3.12
C ILE A 111 11.50 1.81 2.91
N ILE A 112 12.42 1.73 3.87
CA ILE A 112 13.72 2.43 3.77
C ILE A 112 14.75 1.69 2.91
N LYS A 113 14.66 0.36 2.82
CA LYS A 113 15.56 -0.48 2.03
C LYS A 113 15.72 -0.05 0.56
N PRO A 114 14.67 0.34 -0.19
CA PRO A 114 14.82 0.81 -1.56
C PRO A 114 15.46 2.20 -1.74
N TYR A 115 15.68 2.96 -0.66
CA TYR A 115 16.32 4.29 -0.70
C TYR A 115 17.79 4.28 -0.24
N ARG A 116 18.31 3.12 0.14
CA ARG A 116 19.67 2.94 0.65
C ARG A 116 20.58 2.28 -0.37
#